data_AF-A0A2J8W2Z1-F1
#
_entry.id   AF-A0A2J8W2Z1-F1
#
_cell.length_a   1.000
_cell.length_b   1.000
_cell.length_c   1.000
_cell.angle_alpha   90.00
_cell.angle_beta   90.00
_cell.angle_gamma   90.00
#
_symmetry.space_group_name_H-M   'P 1'
#
loop_
_entity.id
_entity.type
_entity.pdbx_description
1 polymer ?
#
loop_
_entity_poly.entity_id
_entity_poly.type
_entity_poly.pdbx_seq_one_letter_code
_entity_poly.pdbx_strand_id
1 'polypeptide(L)'
;MSPDLFFRIFTPVIFFTTAFDMDTYMLQKLFWQILVITIPGFLVNYILVLWHLASVNKLLLKPTPWLLFSAILVSSDPMLTAAAI
;
A
#
# COMPACT_ATOMS: atom_id res chain seq x y z
N MET A 1 -10.83 -13.44 -15.97
CA MET A 1 -9.40 -13.72 -15.70
C MET A 1 -9.31 -14.54 -14.41
N SER A 2 -8.50 -15.60 -14.37
CA SER A 2 -8.24 -16.31 -13.12
C SER A 2 -7.39 -15.43 -12.20
N PRO A 3 -7.76 -15.25 -10.92
CA PRO A 3 -7.00 -14.44 -9.95
C PRO A 3 -5.54 -14.89 -9.83
N ASP A 4 -5.30 -16.19 -9.97
CA ASP A 4 -3.98 -16.82 -9.94
C ASP A 4 -3.02 -16.23 -10.99
N LEU A 5 -3.52 -16.00 -12.20
CA LEU A 5 -2.71 -15.46 -13.30
C LEU A 5 -2.38 -13.97 -13.05
N PHE A 6 -3.30 -13.23 -12.44
CA PHE A 6 -3.07 -11.85 -11.99
C PHE A 6 -1.94 -11.77 -10.96
N PHE A 7 -2.02 -12.55 -9.90
CA PHE A 7 -1.02 -12.52 -8.84
C PHE A 7 0.35 -13.07 -9.28
N ARG A 8 0.39 -14.06 -10.18
CA ARG A 8 1.65 -14.70 -10.59
C ARG A 8 2.37 -13.97 -11.72
N ILE A 9 1.65 -13.40 -12.67
CA ILE A 9 2.25 -12.78 -13.86
C ILE A 9 2.20 -11.26 -13.76
N PHE A 10 1.06 -10.68 -13.39
CA PHE A 10 0.89 -9.23 -13.46
C PHE A 10 1.50 -8.51 -12.26
N THR A 11 1.37 -9.04 -11.04
CA THR A 11 2.00 -8.44 -9.85
C THR A 11 3.51 -8.21 -9.99
N PRO A 12 4.34 -9.18 -10.40
CA PRO A 12 5.77 -8.92 -10.60
C PRO A 12 6.03 -7.94 -11.74
N VAL A 13 5.28 -8.02 -12.85
CA VAL A 13 5.44 -7.08 -13.97
C VAL A 13 5.17 -5.64 -13.53
N ILE A 14 4.12 -5.39 -12.74
CA ILE A 14 3.80 -4.08 -12.18
C ILE A 14 4.95 -3.61 -11.28
N PHE A 15 5.39 -4.42 -10.32
CA PHE A 15 6.50 -4.06 -9.42
C PHE A 15 7.79 -3.69 -10.16
N PHE A 16 8.18 -4.49 -11.16
CA PHE A 16 9.38 -4.19 -11.94
C PHE A 16 9.23 -2.92 -12.77
N THR A 17 8.09 -2.74 -13.44
CA THR A 17 7.85 -1.55 -14.27
C THR A 17 7.97 -0.29 -13.43
N THR A 18 7.30 -0.23 -12.27
CA THR A 18 7.38 0.92 -11.37
C THR A 18 8.79 1.13 -10.80
N ALA A 19 9.52 0.06 -10.49
CA ALA A 19 10.88 0.15 -9.98
C ALA A 19 11.87 0.70 -11.03
N PHE A 20 11.67 0.37 -12.31
CA PHE A 20 12.50 0.87 -13.41
C PHE A 20 12.25 2.36 -13.72
N ASP A 21 11.03 2.84 -13.51
CA ASP A 21 10.69 4.27 -13.67
C ASP A 21 11.22 5.14 -12.52
N MET A 22 11.75 4.53 -11.46
CA MET A 22 12.19 5.22 -10.25
C MET A 22 13.61 5.80 -10.39
N ASP A 23 13.79 7.09 -10.10
CA ASP A 23 15.12 7.72 -10.08
C ASP A 23 15.91 7.26 -8.83
N THR A 24 16.90 6.40 -9.07
CA THR A 24 17.76 5.83 -8.03
C THR A 24 18.61 6.88 -7.30
N TYR A 25 19.00 7.97 -7.99
CA TYR A 25 19.77 9.06 -7.38
C TYR A 25 18.89 9.85 -6.40
N MET A 26 17.65 10.18 -6.80
CA MET A 26 16.70 10.82 -5.88
C MET A 26 16.35 9.93 -4.69
N LEU A 27 16.17 8.62 -4.91
CA LEU A 27 15.90 7.67 -3.83
C LEU A 27 17.06 7.64 -2.81
N GLN A 28 18.31 7.60 -3.28
CA GLN A 28 19.47 7.64 -2.39
C GLN A 28 19.55 8.96 -1.61
N LYS A 29 19.30 10.09 -2.28
CA LYS A 29 19.36 11.43 -1.67
C LYS A 29 18.30 11.62 -0.59
N LEU A 30 17.09 11.09 -0.80
CA LEU A 30 15.94 11.26 0.10
C LEU A 30 15.69 10.06 1.04
N PHE A 31 16.57 9.06 1.01
CA PHE A 31 16.36 7.78 1.70
C PHE A 31 15.89 7.92 3.15
N TRP A 32 16.56 8.76 3.94
CA TRP A 32 16.22 8.99 5.34
C TRP A 32 14.87 9.68 5.52
N GLN A 33 14.55 10.64 4.66
CA GLN A 33 13.26 11.33 4.69
C GLN A 33 12.13 10.36 4.36
N ILE A 34 12.31 9.51 3.34
CA ILE A 34 11.35 8.47 2.97
C ILE A 34 11.13 7.54 4.16
N LEU A 35 12.20 7.03 4.79
CA LEU A 35 12.10 6.11 5.92
C LEU A 35 11.34 6.76 7.10
N VAL A 36 11.70 8.00 7.46
CA VAL A 36 11.09 8.72 8.58
C VAL A 36 9.64 9.12 8.31
N ILE A 37 9.21 9.30 7.07
CA ILE A 37 7.81 9.61 6.76
C ILE A 37 6.99 8.31 6.60
N THR A 38 7.51 7.34 5.87
CA THR A 38 6.79 6.11 5.51
C THR A 38 6.50 5.26 6.74
N ILE A 39 7.47 5.03 7.63
CA ILE A 39 7.25 4.15 8.79
C ILE A 39 6.17 4.70 9.74
N PRO A 40 6.29 5.90 10.31
CA PRO A 40 5.26 6.42 11.21
C PRO A 40 3.97 6.75 10.46
N GLY A 41 4.04 7.23 9.21
CA GLY A 41 2.85 7.47 8.39
C GLY A 41 2.04 6.19 8.16
N PHE A 42 2.73 5.08 7.87
CA PHE A 42 2.10 3.77 7.75
C PHE A 42 1.46 3.31 9.06
N LEU A 43 2.17 3.44 10.20
CA LEU A 43 1.62 3.07 11.51
C LEU A 43 0.38 3.88 11.88
N VAL A 44 0.42 5.20 11.71
CA VAL A 44 -0.70 6.09 12.02
C VAL A 44 -1.89 5.78 11.10
N ASN A 45 -1.67 5.64 9.79
CA ASN A 45 -2.74 5.26 8.87
C ASN A 45 -3.35 3.90 9.22
N TYR A 46 -2.54 2.92 9.58
CA TYR A 46 -3.02 1.61 9.98
C TYR A 46 -3.90 1.67 11.23
N ILE A 47 -3.48 2.42 12.25
CA ILE A 47 -4.27 2.65 13.47
C ILE A 47 -5.58 3.37 13.15
N LEU A 48 -5.55 4.41 12.31
CA LEU A 48 -6.75 5.17 11.93
C LEU A 48 -7.74 4.30 11.16
N VAL A 49 -7.27 3.48 10.20
CA VAL A 49 -8.12 2.57 9.44
C VAL A 49 -8.74 1.51 10.34
N LEU A 50 -7.96 0.89 11.25
CA LEU A 50 -8.50 -0.08 12.20
C LEU A 50 -9.53 0.58 13.13
N TRP A 51 -9.26 1.78 13.63
CA TRP A 51 -10.20 2.50 14.47
C TRP A 51 -11.49 2.85 13.72
N HIS A 52 -11.36 3.33 12.48
CA HIS A 52 -12.51 3.61 11.62
C HIS A 52 -13.33 2.34 11.37
N LEU A 53 -12.68 1.25 10.98
CA LEU A 53 -13.35 -0.01 10.75
C LEU A 53 -14.03 -0.51 12.02
N ALA A 54 -13.39 -0.42 13.19
CA ALA A 54 -14.00 -0.80 14.47
C ALA A 54 -15.25 0.04 14.80
N SER A 55 -15.21 1.35 14.53
CA SER A 55 -16.35 2.25 14.74
C SER A 55 -17.50 1.99 13.77
N VAL A 56 -17.22 1.52 12.56
CA VAL A 56 -18.22 1.28 11.50
C VAL A 56 -18.58 -0.22 11.40
N ASN A 57 -17.98 -1.09 12.21
CA ASN A 57 -18.08 -2.55 12.09
C ASN A 57 -19.49 -3.08 12.42
N LYS A 58 -20.41 -2.95 11.46
CA LYS A 58 -21.72 -3.61 11.47
C LYS A 58 -21.64 -5.06 11.00
N LEU A 59 -20.49 -5.49 10.47
CA LEU A 59 -20.31 -6.75 9.74
C LEU A 59 -19.72 -7.90 10.57
N LEU A 60 -19.39 -7.69 11.85
CA LEU A 60 -18.87 -8.72 12.79
C LEU A 60 -17.78 -9.61 12.15
N LEU A 61 -16.88 -8.98 11.37
CA LEU A 61 -15.83 -9.70 10.67
C LEU A 61 -14.87 -10.38 11.65
N LYS A 62 -14.45 -11.61 11.33
CA LYS A 62 -13.39 -12.31 12.06
C LYS A 62 -12.07 -11.51 11.98
N PRO A 63 -11.13 -11.69 12.92
CA PRO A 63 -9.89 -10.92 12.95
C PRO A 63 -9.07 -10.98 11.65
N THR A 64 -9.01 -12.15 11.00
CA THR A 64 -8.21 -12.34 9.78
C THR A 64 -8.71 -11.53 8.57
N PRO A 65 -9.97 -11.64 8.12
CA PRO A 65 -10.47 -10.81 7.01
C PRO A 65 -10.48 -9.32 7.35
N TRP A 66 -10.63 -8.96 8.63
CA TRP A 66 -10.56 -7.56 9.06
C TRP A 66 -9.16 -6.96 8.87
N LEU A 67 -8.11 -7.68 9.26
CA LEU A 67 -6.72 -7.27 9.05
C LEU A 67 -6.32 -7.25 7.57
N LEU A 68 -6.83 -8.20 6.77
CA LEU A 68 -6.60 -8.20 5.33
C LEU A 68 -7.26 -6.99 4.66
N PHE A 69 -8.48 -6.65 5.06
CA PHE A 69 -9.19 -5.49 4.53
C PHE A 69 -8.50 -4.18 4.92
N SER A 70 -8.03 -4.04 6.16
CA SER A 70 -7.26 -2.86 6.55
C SER A 70 -5.93 -2.76 5.80
N ALA A 71 -5.24 -3.87 5.54
CA ALA A 71 -4.01 -3.89 4.76
C ALA A 71 -4.23 -3.41 3.31
N ILE A 72 -5.36 -3.80 2.69
CA ILE A 72 -5.73 -3.32 1.36
C ILE A 72 -5.97 -1.80 1.38
N LEU A 73 -6.70 -1.28 2.38
CA LEU A 73 -7.03 0.15 2.47
C LEU A 73 -5.82 1.05 2.77
N VAL A 74 -4.84 0.55 3.51
CA VAL A 74 -3.63 1.32 3.88
C VAL A 74 -2.61 1.36 2.74
N SER A 75 -2.70 0.42 1.79
CA SER A 75 -1.79 0.36 0.65
C SER A 75 -2.09 1.48 -0.35
N SER A 76 -1.07 2.29 -0.68
CA SER A 76 -1.18 3.37 -1.65
C SER A 76 -0.57 2.99 -3.00
N ASP A 77 -1.18 3.44 -4.10
CA ASP A 77 -0.62 3.30 -5.45
C ASP A 77 0.03 4.62 -5.91
N PRO A 78 1.37 4.69 -5.96
CA PRO A 78 2.08 5.89 -6.39
C PRO A 78 1.92 6.18 -7.89
N MET A 79 1.65 5.18 -8.75
CA MET A 79 1.55 5.39 -10.20
C MET A 79 0.34 6.25 -10.56
N LEU A 80 -0.80 6.02 -9.90
CA LEU A 80 -2.01 6.84 -10.10
C LEU A 80 -1.79 8.29 -9.66
N THR A 81 -0.99 8.50 -8.62
CA THR A 81 -0.68 9.85 -8.12
C THR A 81 0.32 10.56 -9.04
N ALA A 82 1.35 9.86 -9.51
CA ALA A 82 2.35 10.40 -10.42
C ALA A 82 1.78 10.72 -11.81
N ALA A 83 0.83 9.92 -12.31
CA ALA A 83 0.17 10.18 -13.59
C ALA A 83 -0.82 11.37 -13.56
N ALA A 84 -1.22 11.80 -12.36
CA ALA A 84 -2.16 12.92 -12.18
C ALA A 84 -1.47 14.28 -12.00
N ILE A 85 -0.14 14.31 -11.97
CA ILE A 85 0.70 15.51 -11.84
C ILE A 85 1.38 15.78 -13.19
#